data_AF-A0A2S9YIS5-F1
#
_entry.id   AF-A0A2S9YIS5-F1
#
_cell.length_a   1.000
_cell.length_b   1.000
_cell.length_c   1.000
_cell.angle_alpha   90.00
_cell.angle_beta   90.00
_cell.angle_gamma   90.00
#
_symmetry.space_group_name_H-M   'P 1'
#
loop_
_entity.id
_entity.type
_entity.pdbx_description
1 polymer ?
#
loop_
_entity_poly.entity_id
_entity_poly.type
_entity_poly.pdbx_seq_one_letter_code
_entity_poly.pdbx_strand_id
1 'polypeptide(L)'
;MAARFTAPLFAAHLACAVAFGVAGCTVEGIAILPGLDDGASGEGTSEQGIEGETESGFDGGDTDPEDDGGTSGSPSLDLPDPGDDEFVAQACVVPDSHLDAPLPCEVGPTSVDMHPVVAWKWTGPAGEDSVIVTPLVGNFDDDNADGLVDLCDRPDVLVVAVDLSGGGKNKGDPPPAGHIYLLDSNTGQSKLVFDHPVDATATPALADLDADGIPEILAFERSEEVLGQVGERRVIAFDADGSVRWVSDTWVWSDGGGALAIADLDADGSPEILAPEHVLSADGVLLWAPLDPPPGDSVPIAADLDLDGTLEVLFGRSVYAADGTELFELPLPGNKNLGVAAVANFDDDEYPEIYIQAARHYVIEHDGQAKIDCGPAAGPGKGMPVSILDIDSDGKAEILARHGTWLRASTIVDGQCETLWSVKVNNDSSGAATGFDFLADGTAETVFADLEWVRIYGAQGDAIAQIQRRARPSAANPVIADADNDGAAELILVGSEPIDGYGELEEHASVILVHNADDRFAPTRRIWNQHAYHVTNIREDATVPVEQQPHWQTATSNSFRNNVPPGYTGPLCQSAPSD
;
A
#
# COMPACT_ATOMS: atom_id res chain seq x y z
N MET A 1 3.32 57.48 39.13
CA MET A 1 3.21 56.42 38.11
C MET A 1 4.57 55.77 38.00
N ALA A 2 4.73 54.63 38.67
CA ALA A 2 5.99 53.89 38.74
C ALA A 2 5.69 52.46 38.29
N ALA A 3 6.51 51.92 37.39
CA ALA A 3 6.55 50.50 37.10
C ALA A 3 8.02 50.08 37.03
N ARG A 4 8.40 49.18 37.94
CA ARG A 4 9.61 48.36 37.93
C ARG A 4 9.18 46.90 37.78
N PHE A 5 10.03 46.15 37.11
CA PHE A 5 10.20 44.69 37.06
C PHE A 5 9.74 43.91 38.32
N THR A 6 9.19 42.70 38.11
CA THR A 6 9.70 41.39 38.60
C THR A 6 8.78 40.24 38.20
N ALA A 7 9.37 39.06 37.89
CA ALA A 7 8.73 37.78 37.59
C ALA A 7 8.16 37.06 38.84
N PRO A 8 7.30 36.04 38.66
CA PRO A 8 7.21 34.89 39.59
C PRO A 8 7.33 33.53 38.83
N LEU A 9 8.18 32.57 39.22
CA LEU A 9 8.10 31.63 40.36
C LEU A 9 6.75 30.90 40.49
N PHE A 10 6.65 29.74 39.85
CA PHE A 10 5.60 28.73 40.07
C PHE A 10 5.92 27.92 41.33
N ALA A 11 4.94 27.84 42.23
CA ALA A 11 4.95 26.97 43.40
C ALA A 11 4.09 25.74 43.14
N ALA A 12 4.68 24.54 43.21
CA ALA A 12 3.96 23.28 43.22
C ALA A 12 3.25 23.07 44.57
N HIS A 13 2.00 22.60 44.55
CA HIS A 13 1.33 22.03 45.72
C HIS A 13 1.22 20.52 45.55
N LEU A 14 1.95 19.81 46.42
CA LEU A 14 1.93 18.37 46.60
C LEU A 14 0.84 18.05 47.64
N ALA A 15 -0.17 17.26 47.27
CA ALA A 15 -1.05 16.59 48.22
C ALA A 15 -0.90 15.09 48.01
N CYS A 16 -0.25 14.44 48.98
CA CYS A 16 -0.08 12.99 49.04
C CYS A 16 -1.03 12.46 50.13
N ALA A 17 -1.84 11.46 49.80
CA ALA A 17 -2.50 10.59 50.76
C ALA A 17 -2.10 9.14 50.42
N VAL A 18 -1.50 8.48 51.40
CA VAL A 18 -0.84 7.17 51.32
C VAL A 18 -1.77 6.08 51.85
N ALA A 19 -1.84 4.94 51.15
CA ALA A 19 -2.00 3.62 51.80
C ALA A 19 -1.55 2.44 50.88
N PHE A 20 -0.31 2.00 51.12
CA PHE A 20 0.25 0.62 51.11
C PHE A 20 0.10 -0.37 49.93
N GLY A 21 1.23 -0.60 49.24
CA GLY A 21 1.76 -1.90 48.74
C GLY A 21 1.26 -2.35 47.37
N VAL A 22 2.04 -2.59 46.30
CA VAL A 22 3.43 -2.99 46.10
C VAL A 22 3.97 -2.23 44.87
N ALA A 23 5.23 -1.82 44.93
CA ALA A 23 5.90 -0.95 43.97
C ALA A 23 6.39 -1.71 42.73
N GLY A 24 6.16 -1.11 41.56
CA GLY A 24 6.92 -1.29 40.33
C GLY A 24 6.90 0.03 39.58
N CYS A 25 7.91 0.87 39.78
CA CYS A 25 8.03 2.17 39.11
C CYS A 25 8.58 1.96 37.69
N THR A 26 7.83 2.37 36.67
CA THR A 26 8.36 2.60 35.31
C THR A 26 9.03 3.97 35.29
N VAL A 27 10.33 3.99 34.96
CA VAL A 27 11.09 5.22 34.71
C VAL A 27 10.98 5.55 33.23
N GLU A 28 10.68 6.80 32.88
CA GLU A 28 10.82 7.34 31.53
C GLU A 28 12.28 7.21 31.07
N GLY A 29 12.52 6.31 30.11
CA GLY A 29 13.78 6.17 29.42
C GLY A 29 13.60 6.52 27.95
N ILE A 30 14.12 7.67 27.53
CA ILE A 30 14.42 7.95 26.13
C ILE A 30 15.59 7.03 25.76
N ALA A 31 15.36 6.04 24.90
CA ALA A 31 16.41 5.22 24.34
C ALA A 31 17.09 5.99 23.19
N ILE A 32 18.28 6.52 23.44
CA ILE A 32 19.21 7.00 22.41
C ILE A 32 20.21 5.87 22.19
N LEU A 33 20.23 5.28 20.99
CA LEU A 33 21.27 4.34 20.59
C LEU A 33 22.60 5.10 20.36
N PRO A 34 23.74 4.67 20.89
CA PRO A 34 25.02 5.30 20.60
C PRO A 34 25.57 4.82 19.25
N GLY A 35 25.94 5.78 18.40
CA GLY A 35 26.69 5.54 17.17
C GLY A 35 28.06 4.94 17.44
N LEU A 36 28.50 4.07 16.52
CA LEU A 36 29.85 3.56 16.46
C LEU A 36 30.53 4.15 15.23
N ASP A 37 31.53 4.97 15.51
CA ASP A 37 32.48 5.55 14.57
C ASP A 37 33.82 4.81 14.69
N ASP A 38 34.59 4.92 13.61
CA ASP A 38 35.76 4.16 13.18
C ASP A 38 36.93 3.91 14.15
N GLY A 39 37.72 2.85 13.89
CA GLY A 39 39.14 2.84 14.27
C GLY A 39 39.92 1.51 14.30
N ALA A 40 40.62 1.25 13.19
CA ALA A 40 42.06 0.88 13.12
C ALA A 40 42.56 -0.58 13.23
N SER A 41 43.06 -1.04 12.07
CA SER A 41 44.41 -1.60 11.79
C SER A 41 44.91 -2.89 12.46
N GLY A 42 45.28 -3.86 11.63
CA GLY A 42 46.22 -4.93 11.95
C GLY A 42 46.65 -5.72 10.70
N GLU A 43 47.80 -5.38 10.13
CA GLU A 43 48.51 -6.17 9.10
C GLU A 43 49.02 -7.51 9.66
N GLY A 44 49.05 -8.56 8.83
CA GLY A 44 49.73 -9.82 9.12
C GLY A 44 49.75 -10.80 7.94
N THR A 45 50.90 -10.88 7.29
CA THR A 45 51.27 -11.58 6.04
C THR A 45 51.36 -13.12 6.08
N SER A 46 51.37 -13.73 4.87
CA SER A 46 52.15 -14.92 4.36
C SER A 46 51.26 -16.04 3.80
N GLU A 47 51.18 -16.24 2.48
CA GLU A 47 52.09 -16.91 1.50
C GLU A 47 51.74 -18.40 1.24
N GLN A 48 51.89 -18.78 -0.05
CA GLN A 48 51.86 -20.10 -0.71
C GLN A 48 50.45 -20.58 -1.12
N GLY A 49 50.06 -20.71 -2.39
CA GLY A 49 50.81 -20.94 -3.63
C GLY A 49 50.94 -22.44 -3.91
N ILE A 50 50.20 -22.97 -4.91
CA ILE A 50 50.58 -24.08 -5.81
C ILE A 50 49.55 -24.16 -6.96
N GLU A 51 50.07 -24.11 -8.18
CA GLU A 51 49.44 -24.32 -9.49
C GLU A 51 49.33 -25.82 -9.83
N GLY A 52 48.55 -26.17 -10.87
CA GLY A 52 48.78 -27.36 -11.71
C GLY A 52 47.50 -28.04 -12.21
N GLU A 53 47.05 -27.71 -13.44
CA GLU A 53 47.07 -28.56 -14.68
C GLU A 53 45.94 -29.61 -14.74
N THR A 54 44.89 -29.47 -15.57
CA THR A 54 44.70 -29.70 -17.04
C THR A 54 44.93 -31.12 -17.58
N GLU A 55 44.04 -31.45 -18.54
CA GLU A 55 44.00 -32.56 -19.52
C GLU A 55 43.14 -33.78 -19.11
N SER A 56 42.05 -34.17 -19.79
CA SER A 56 41.61 -34.28 -21.21
C SER A 56 41.72 -35.71 -21.77
N GLY A 57 40.61 -36.16 -22.36
CA GLY A 57 40.55 -37.17 -23.42
C GLY A 57 40.30 -38.63 -22.99
N PHE A 58 39.16 -39.20 -23.39
CA PHE A 58 39.15 -40.37 -24.26
C PHE A 58 37.80 -40.55 -24.98
N ASP A 59 37.92 -40.68 -26.29
CA ASP A 59 36.92 -41.00 -27.32
C ASP A 59 36.66 -42.51 -27.39
N GLY A 60 35.49 -42.91 -27.88
CA GLY A 60 35.15 -44.30 -28.17
C GLY A 60 33.66 -44.52 -28.41
N GLY A 61 33.17 -44.17 -29.60
CA GLY A 61 31.89 -44.66 -30.11
C GLY A 61 31.96 -46.14 -30.54
N ASP A 62 30.83 -46.86 -30.43
CA ASP A 62 30.39 -47.84 -31.42
C ASP A 62 28.97 -48.37 -31.12
N THR A 63 28.10 -48.21 -32.13
CA THR A 63 27.05 -49.12 -32.65
C THR A 63 25.93 -49.69 -31.75
N ASP A 64 24.71 -49.35 -32.16
CA ASP A 64 23.41 -50.04 -31.97
C ASP A 64 23.46 -51.57 -32.16
N PRO A 65 22.59 -52.33 -31.48
CA PRO A 65 21.32 -52.68 -32.12
C PRO A 65 20.06 -52.66 -31.23
N GLU A 66 18.95 -52.43 -31.91
CA GLU A 66 17.54 -52.59 -31.51
C GLU A 66 17.28 -53.73 -30.50
N ASP A 67 16.55 -53.43 -29.42
CA ASP A 67 15.75 -54.41 -28.70
C ASP A 67 14.40 -53.82 -28.31
N ASP A 68 13.34 -54.47 -28.81
CA ASP A 68 11.95 -54.17 -28.56
C ASP A 68 11.53 -54.68 -27.18
N GLY A 69 10.88 -53.79 -26.41
CA GLY A 69 9.77 -54.18 -25.56
C GLY A 69 9.99 -54.13 -24.05
N GLY A 70 9.01 -53.54 -23.37
CA GLY A 70 8.73 -53.87 -21.97
C GLY A 70 8.58 -52.66 -21.05
N THR A 71 7.35 -52.15 -21.02
CA THR A 71 6.76 -51.30 -19.99
C THR A 71 7.21 -51.59 -18.55
N SER A 72 7.85 -50.61 -17.90
CA SER A 72 7.57 -50.16 -16.53
C SER A 72 8.55 -49.03 -16.16
N GLY A 73 8.21 -47.81 -16.54
CA GLY A 73 8.89 -46.60 -16.07
C GLY A 73 7.91 -45.81 -15.21
N SER A 74 8.35 -45.46 -14.00
CA SER A 74 7.75 -44.44 -13.14
C SER A 74 7.34 -43.20 -13.94
N PRO A 75 6.38 -42.36 -13.50
CA PRO A 75 6.20 -41.06 -14.12
C PRO A 75 7.51 -40.30 -13.93
N SER A 76 8.30 -40.23 -15.00
CA SER A 76 9.29 -39.18 -15.17
C SER A 76 8.47 -37.91 -15.16
N LEU A 77 8.62 -37.10 -14.11
CA LEU A 77 8.39 -35.68 -14.24
C LEU A 77 9.42 -35.25 -15.29
N ASP A 78 8.98 -35.14 -16.53
CA ASP A 78 9.75 -34.45 -17.56
C ASP A 78 9.81 -33.00 -17.09
N LEU A 79 10.85 -32.70 -16.32
CA LEU A 79 11.26 -31.33 -16.07
C LEU A 79 11.62 -30.76 -17.44
N PRO A 80 11.07 -29.60 -17.82
CA PRO A 80 11.42 -28.96 -19.08
C PRO A 80 12.93 -28.74 -19.15
N ASP A 81 13.48 -28.79 -20.37
CA ASP A 81 14.89 -28.50 -20.57
C ASP A 81 15.17 -27.04 -20.15
N PRO A 82 16.31 -26.75 -19.49
CA PRO A 82 16.68 -25.38 -19.17
C PRO A 82 16.82 -24.58 -20.47
N GLY A 83 15.87 -23.69 -20.74
CA GLY A 83 15.78 -22.88 -21.96
C GLY A 83 14.55 -23.14 -22.85
N ASP A 84 13.51 -23.85 -22.38
CA ASP A 84 12.21 -23.83 -23.06
C ASP A 84 11.55 -22.45 -22.90
N ASP A 85 11.65 -21.61 -23.94
CA ASP A 85 11.07 -20.25 -23.99
C ASP A 85 9.56 -20.24 -23.67
N GLU A 86 8.83 -21.32 -23.97
CA GLU A 86 7.39 -21.46 -23.68
C GLU A 86 7.11 -21.63 -22.17
N PHE A 87 8.04 -22.20 -21.40
CA PHE A 87 7.92 -22.37 -19.95
C PHE A 87 8.22 -21.06 -19.19
N VAL A 88 9.19 -20.28 -19.69
CA VAL A 88 9.54 -18.96 -19.13
C VAL A 88 8.39 -17.98 -19.37
N ALA A 89 7.84 -17.93 -20.59
CA ALA A 89 6.69 -17.07 -20.91
C ALA A 89 5.45 -17.37 -20.07
N GLN A 90 5.27 -18.61 -19.59
CA GLN A 90 4.16 -18.96 -18.69
C GLN A 90 4.40 -18.54 -17.23
N ALA A 91 5.66 -18.31 -16.84
CA ALA A 91 5.99 -17.83 -15.50
C ALA A 91 5.84 -16.30 -15.40
N CYS A 92 5.97 -15.58 -16.51
CA CYS A 92 5.89 -14.12 -16.58
C CYS A 92 4.45 -13.58 -16.68
N VAL A 93 3.43 -14.43 -16.74
CA VAL A 93 2.02 -14.01 -16.82
C VAL A 93 1.23 -14.57 -15.66
N VAL A 94 0.18 -13.84 -15.24
CA VAL A 94 -0.76 -14.38 -14.26
C VAL A 94 -1.69 -15.37 -14.98
N PRO A 95 -1.85 -16.61 -14.50
CA PRO A 95 -2.84 -17.54 -15.06
C PRO A 95 -4.27 -17.02 -14.86
N ASP A 96 -5.17 -17.20 -15.84
CA ASP A 96 -6.54 -16.63 -15.82
C ASP A 96 -7.33 -16.83 -14.52
N SER A 97 -7.14 -17.98 -13.85
CA SER A 97 -7.86 -18.32 -12.61
C SER A 97 -7.11 -17.96 -11.32
N HIS A 98 -6.03 -17.17 -11.42
CA HIS A 98 -5.17 -16.78 -10.30
C HIS A 98 -5.06 -15.26 -10.22
N LEU A 99 -4.79 -14.77 -9.02
CA LEU A 99 -4.47 -13.36 -8.75
C LEU A 99 -2.98 -13.08 -8.81
N ASP A 100 -2.17 -14.12 -8.60
CA ASP A 100 -0.73 -14.05 -8.40
C ASP A 100 -0.04 -15.01 -9.36
N ALA A 101 1.09 -14.59 -9.90
CA ALA A 101 1.95 -15.43 -10.71
C ALA A 101 3.04 -16.08 -9.84
N PRO A 102 3.84 -16.99 -10.41
CA PRO A 102 4.96 -17.59 -9.70
C PRO A 102 5.97 -16.55 -9.21
N LEU A 103 6.58 -16.83 -8.06
CA LEU A 103 7.74 -16.10 -7.57
C LEU A 103 9.02 -16.44 -8.36
N PRO A 104 10.08 -15.62 -8.28
CA PRO A 104 11.39 -15.94 -8.82
C PRO A 104 11.98 -17.25 -8.30
N CYS A 105 12.73 -17.97 -9.13
CA CYS A 105 13.32 -19.26 -8.76
C CYS A 105 14.39 -19.17 -7.66
N GLU A 106 15.00 -17.99 -7.50
CA GLU A 106 16.11 -17.76 -6.58
C GLU A 106 15.69 -17.15 -5.24
N VAL A 107 14.39 -17.13 -4.92
CA VAL A 107 13.89 -16.63 -3.63
C VAL A 107 14.57 -17.38 -2.48
N GLY A 108 15.41 -16.64 -1.75
CA GLY A 108 16.12 -17.15 -0.59
C GLY A 108 15.17 -17.45 0.58
N PRO A 109 15.65 -18.09 1.66
CA PRO A 109 14.86 -18.21 2.87
C PRO A 109 14.60 -16.83 3.47
N THR A 110 13.34 -16.57 3.85
CA THR A 110 12.93 -15.35 4.58
C THR A 110 13.81 -15.11 5.80
N SER A 111 14.09 -13.84 6.07
CA SER A 111 14.85 -13.39 7.23
C SER A 111 14.17 -13.82 8.53
N VAL A 112 14.99 -14.09 9.55
CA VAL A 112 14.52 -14.46 10.89
C VAL A 112 14.60 -13.30 11.89
N ASP A 113 15.21 -12.19 11.47
CA ASP A 113 15.39 -10.98 12.26
C ASP A 113 15.14 -9.76 11.37
N MET A 114 14.54 -8.71 11.95
CA MET A 114 14.20 -7.49 11.25
C MET A 114 15.30 -6.43 11.41
N HIS A 115 15.94 -6.06 10.30
CA HIS A 115 16.95 -5.01 10.19
C HIS A 115 16.65 -4.10 8.98
N PRO A 116 15.57 -3.31 9.00
CA PRO A 116 15.19 -2.48 7.86
C PRO A 116 16.27 -1.42 7.58
N VAL A 117 16.69 -1.32 6.33
CA VAL A 117 17.64 -0.32 5.84
C VAL A 117 17.05 0.41 4.63
N VAL A 118 17.43 1.68 4.49
CA VAL A 118 17.02 2.47 3.31
C VAL A 118 17.84 2.00 2.12
N ALA A 119 17.19 1.46 1.10
CA ALA A 119 17.83 1.07 -0.16
C ALA A 119 18.24 2.34 -0.93
N TRP A 120 17.26 3.23 -1.13
CA TRP A 120 17.45 4.51 -1.79
C TRP A 120 16.40 5.53 -1.33
N LYS A 121 16.66 6.79 -1.70
CA LYS A 121 15.75 7.92 -1.50
C LYS A 121 15.62 8.67 -2.81
N TRP A 122 14.42 9.18 -3.07
CA TRP A 122 14.16 10.08 -4.17
C TRP A 122 13.60 11.40 -3.66
N THR A 123 14.05 12.50 -4.27
CA THR A 123 13.54 13.85 -4.02
C THR A 123 13.11 14.42 -5.35
N GLY A 124 11.85 14.85 -5.43
CA GLY A 124 11.28 15.30 -6.69
C GLY A 124 12.00 16.49 -7.31
N PRO A 125 12.22 16.47 -8.64
CA PRO A 125 12.91 17.54 -9.35
C PRO A 125 12.01 18.78 -9.49
N ALA A 126 12.55 19.84 -10.09
CA ALA A 126 11.81 21.07 -10.43
C ALA A 126 11.10 21.80 -9.27
N GLY A 127 11.41 21.45 -8.02
CA GLY A 127 10.76 22.01 -6.82
C GLY A 127 9.58 21.17 -6.33
N GLU A 128 9.19 20.11 -7.03
CA GLU A 128 8.14 19.18 -6.61
C GLU A 128 8.66 18.15 -5.62
N ASP A 129 9.26 18.62 -4.53
CA ASP A 129 9.97 17.81 -3.55
C ASP A 129 9.06 17.09 -2.53
N SER A 130 7.76 17.07 -2.77
CA SER A 130 6.77 16.58 -1.81
C SER A 130 5.78 15.59 -2.42
N VAL A 131 5.53 14.48 -1.72
CA VAL A 131 4.48 13.50 -2.06
C VAL A 131 3.55 13.34 -0.86
N ILE A 132 2.25 13.58 -1.07
CA ILE A 132 1.22 13.61 -0.01
C ILE A 132 0.07 12.63 -0.23
N VAL A 133 0.21 11.74 -1.19
CA VAL A 133 -0.75 10.67 -1.51
C VAL A 133 -0.03 9.32 -1.49
N THR A 134 -0.78 8.23 -1.33
CA THR A 134 -0.22 6.88 -1.36
C THR A 134 0.50 6.63 -2.69
N PRO A 135 1.76 6.15 -2.70
CA PRO A 135 2.45 5.74 -3.92
C PRO A 135 1.78 4.48 -4.48
N LEU A 136 1.93 4.22 -5.77
CA LEU A 136 1.44 2.99 -6.40
C LEU A 136 2.61 2.17 -6.93
N VAL A 137 2.40 0.86 -7.12
CA VAL A 137 3.38 -0.07 -7.68
C VAL A 137 2.71 -0.89 -8.77
N GLY A 138 3.37 -1.02 -9.92
CA GLY A 138 2.93 -1.82 -11.06
C GLY A 138 3.97 -1.78 -12.17
N ASN A 139 3.88 -2.69 -13.15
CA ASN A 139 4.83 -2.73 -14.26
C ASN A 139 4.37 -1.83 -15.43
N PHE A 140 5.28 -1.06 -16.02
CA PHE A 140 4.97 -0.08 -17.08
C PHE A 140 5.94 -0.13 -18.28
N ASP A 141 7.06 -0.85 -18.18
CA ASP A 141 8.04 -0.93 -19.25
C ASP A 141 8.70 -2.31 -19.37
N ASP A 142 9.29 -2.53 -20.54
CA ASP A 142 10.00 -3.76 -20.93
C ASP A 142 11.47 -3.61 -20.51
N ASP A 143 11.77 -3.86 -19.22
CA ASP A 143 13.13 -3.77 -18.66
C ASP A 143 14.05 -4.82 -19.32
N ASN A 144 13.51 -5.99 -19.68
CA ASN A 144 14.29 -7.11 -20.17
C ASN A 144 14.51 -7.11 -21.71
N ALA A 145 13.83 -6.20 -22.41
CA ALA A 145 13.87 -5.97 -23.85
C ALA A 145 13.39 -7.15 -24.73
N ASP A 146 12.43 -7.94 -24.27
CA ASP A 146 11.81 -9.04 -25.03
C ASP A 146 10.59 -8.60 -25.87
N GLY A 147 10.15 -7.36 -25.70
CA GLY A 147 9.03 -6.74 -26.40
C GLY A 147 7.67 -6.91 -25.72
N LEU A 148 7.64 -7.43 -24.49
CA LEU A 148 6.47 -7.55 -23.64
C LEU A 148 6.66 -6.69 -22.38
N VAL A 149 5.55 -6.27 -21.77
CA VAL A 149 5.51 -5.67 -20.43
C VAL A 149 4.76 -6.68 -19.58
N ASP A 150 5.47 -7.46 -18.77
CA ASP A 150 4.91 -8.57 -18.02
C ASP A 150 5.57 -8.76 -16.63
N LEU A 151 5.30 -9.86 -15.94
CA LEU A 151 5.81 -10.07 -14.58
C LEU A 151 7.26 -10.54 -14.51
N CYS A 152 7.97 -10.60 -15.63
CA CYS A 152 9.42 -10.78 -15.66
C CYS A 152 10.17 -9.45 -15.78
N ASP A 153 9.50 -8.35 -16.10
CA ASP A 153 10.05 -7.01 -15.88
C ASP A 153 9.90 -6.58 -14.44
N ARG A 154 10.48 -5.43 -14.11
CA ARG A 154 10.52 -4.93 -12.76
C ARG A 154 9.41 -3.89 -12.56
N PRO A 155 8.57 -4.01 -11.53
CA PRO A 155 7.59 -2.98 -11.22
C PRO A 155 8.22 -1.61 -11.00
N ASP A 156 7.53 -0.55 -11.42
CA ASP A 156 7.91 0.82 -11.10
C ASP A 156 7.13 1.35 -9.90
N VAL A 157 7.69 2.39 -9.27
CA VAL A 157 7.00 3.17 -8.25
C VAL A 157 6.43 4.43 -8.87
N LEU A 158 5.09 4.56 -8.85
CA LEU A 158 4.38 5.73 -9.32
C LEU A 158 4.08 6.68 -8.15
N VAL A 159 4.45 7.96 -8.31
CA VAL A 159 4.14 9.01 -7.33
C VAL A 159 3.58 10.26 -7.97
N VAL A 160 2.75 10.99 -7.22
CA VAL A 160 2.33 12.35 -7.56
C VAL A 160 3.10 13.33 -6.69
N ALA A 161 4.01 14.09 -7.31
CA ALA A 161 4.88 15.02 -6.62
C ALA A 161 4.43 16.47 -6.83
N VAL A 162 4.62 17.33 -5.82
CA VAL A 162 4.08 18.70 -5.80
C VAL A 162 5.02 19.66 -5.07
N ASP A 163 5.07 20.92 -5.51
CA ASP A 163 5.82 21.99 -4.83
C ASP A 163 4.99 22.62 -3.71
N LEU A 164 5.38 22.38 -2.45
CA LEU A 164 4.70 22.91 -1.26
C LEU A 164 5.41 24.15 -0.66
N SER A 165 6.49 24.61 -1.29
CA SER A 165 7.37 25.68 -0.80
C SER A 165 6.81 27.08 -1.08
N GLY A 166 5.97 27.18 -2.12
CA GLY A 166 5.29 28.42 -2.56
C GLY A 166 3.86 28.58 -2.05
N GLY A 167 3.11 27.48 -1.92
CA GLY A 167 1.71 27.42 -1.46
C GLY A 167 1.55 26.42 -0.30
N GLY A 168 0.80 26.77 0.74
CA GLY A 168 0.72 25.94 1.96
C GLY A 168 1.39 26.53 3.21
N LYS A 169 1.94 27.76 3.12
CA LYS A 169 2.61 28.45 4.25
C LYS A 169 1.65 28.74 5.41
N ASN A 170 0.35 28.81 5.12
CA ASN A 170 -0.68 28.83 6.14
C ASN A 170 -1.45 27.51 6.13
N LYS A 171 -1.79 27.02 7.33
CA LYS A 171 -2.74 25.92 7.52
C LYS A 171 -4.04 26.22 6.76
N GLY A 172 -4.28 25.53 5.64
CA GLY A 172 -5.49 25.66 4.82
C GLY A 172 -5.29 26.30 3.44
N ASP A 173 -4.08 26.75 3.07
CA ASP A 173 -3.79 27.08 1.67
C ASP A 173 -3.77 25.76 0.87
N PRO A 174 -4.56 25.64 -0.20
CA PRO A 174 -4.69 24.39 -0.90
C PRO A 174 -3.44 24.10 -1.77
N PRO A 175 -2.98 22.84 -1.87
CA PRO A 175 -1.74 22.49 -2.58
C PRO A 175 -1.87 22.78 -4.08
N PRO A 176 -0.83 23.29 -4.76
CA PRO A 176 -0.86 23.46 -6.21
C PRO A 176 -1.02 22.13 -6.93
N ALA A 177 -1.24 22.18 -8.25
CA ALA A 177 -1.14 20.98 -9.07
C ALA A 177 0.30 20.41 -9.02
N GLY A 178 0.40 19.10 -9.16
CA GLY A 178 1.65 18.38 -9.25
C GLY A 178 1.74 17.57 -10.54
N HIS A 179 2.79 16.77 -10.68
CA HIS A 179 2.96 15.86 -11.82
C HIS A 179 3.15 14.41 -11.34
N ILE A 180 2.81 13.48 -12.22
CA ILE A 180 3.07 12.05 -12.03
C ILE A 180 4.51 11.76 -12.43
N TYR A 181 5.20 10.99 -11.60
CA TYR A 181 6.54 10.48 -11.86
C TYR A 181 6.52 8.96 -11.77
N LEU A 182 7.14 8.31 -12.76
CA LEU A 182 7.52 6.90 -12.68
C LEU A 182 8.97 6.80 -12.24
N LEU A 183 9.21 6.02 -11.20
CA LEU A 183 10.53 5.80 -10.62
C LEU A 183 10.93 4.34 -10.84
N ASP A 184 12.16 4.15 -11.32
CA ASP A 184 12.80 2.83 -11.34
C ASP A 184 12.97 2.35 -9.89
N SER A 185 12.33 1.23 -9.54
CA SER A 185 12.28 0.72 -8.18
C SER A 185 13.63 0.20 -7.66
N ASN A 186 14.54 -0.23 -8.54
CA ASN A 186 15.87 -0.73 -8.17
C ASN A 186 16.82 0.44 -7.81
N THR A 187 16.80 1.51 -8.60
CA THR A 187 17.77 2.61 -8.52
C THR A 187 17.24 3.87 -7.86
N GLY A 188 15.91 4.02 -7.76
CA GLY A 188 15.25 5.23 -7.29
C GLY A 188 15.34 6.42 -8.25
N GLN A 189 15.72 6.20 -9.52
CA GLN A 189 15.80 7.26 -10.53
C GLN A 189 14.45 7.49 -11.20
N SER A 190 14.16 8.74 -11.58
CA SER A 190 12.98 9.03 -12.40
C SER A 190 13.18 8.49 -13.82
N LYS A 191 12.34 7.53 -14.22
CA LYS A 191 12.22 7.04 -15.60
C LYS A 191 11.48 8.06 -16.48
N LEU A 192 10.34 8.54 -15.97
CA LEU A 192 9.43 9.42 -16.71
C LEU A 192 8.74 10.44 -15.79
N VAL A 193 8.45 11.62 -16.34
CA VAL A 193 7.54 12.61 -15.77
C VAL A 193 6.44 12.91 -16.77
N PHE A 194 5.21 12.99 -16.30
CA PHE A 194 4.04 13.23 -17.14
C PHE A 194 3.88 14.74 -17.27
N ASP A 195 3.88 15.26 -18.51
CA ASP A 195 3.86 16.71 -18.77
C ASP A 195 2.56 17.39 -18.31
N HIS A 196 1.47 16.64 -18.15
CA HIS A 196 0.16 17.18 -17.80
C HIS A 196 -0.01 17.29 -16.27
N PRO A 197 -0.40 18.46 -15.73
CA PRO A 197 -0.55 18.64 -14.30
C PRO A 197 -1.81 17.94 -13.76
N VAL A 198 -1.71 17.39 -12.54
CA VAL A 198 -2.79 16.66 -11.86
C VAL A 198 -3.03 17.18 -10.44
N ASP A 199 -4.17 16.82 -9.85
CA ASP A 199 -4.49 17.08 -8.45
C ASP A 199 -3.63 16.21 -7.53
N ALA A 200 -2.57 16.80 -6.99
CA ALA A 200 -1.64 16.12 -6.09
C ALA A 200 -2.22 15.77 -4.70
N THR A 201 -3.49 16.08 -4.45
CA THR A 201 -4.15 15.76 -3.18
C THR A 201 -4.89 14.44 -3.18
N ALA A 202 -5.15 13.86 -4.35
CA ALA A 202 -5.90 12.61 -4.49
C ALA A 202 -4.99 11.47 -4.98
N THR A 203 -5.12 10.29 -4.38
CA THR A 203 -4.37 9.11 -4.83
C THR A 203 -4.88 8.67 -6.21
N PRO A 204 -3.99 8.52 -7.21
CA PRO A 204 -4.35 7.95 -8.51
C PRO A 204 -4.77 6.48 -8.38
N ALA A 205 -5.18 5.88 -9.50
CA ALA A 205 -5.32 4.43 -9.61
C ALA A 205 -4.69 3.97 -10.93
N LEU A 206 -4.24 2.72 -10.98
CA LEU A 206 -3.73 2.08 -12.19
C LEU A 206 -4.43 0.75 -12.44
N ALA A 207 -4.65 0.41 -13.70
CA ALA A 207 -5.09 -0.90 -14.18
C ALA A 207 -4.93 -0.96 -15.71
N ASP A 208 -4.84 -2.15 -16.27
CA ASP A 208 -5.03 -2.38 -17.70
C ASP A 208 -6.53 -2.23 -18.01
N LEU A 209 -6.91 -1.09 -18.64
CA LEU A 209 -8.31 -0.74 -18.87
C LEU A 209 -8.82 -1.24 -20.22
N ASP A 210 -7.94 -1.55 -21.17
CA ASP A 210 -8.31 -1.96 -22.53
C ASP A 210 -7.86 -3.39 -22.92
N ALA A 211 -7.24 -4.10 -21.99
CA ALA A 211 -6.72 -5.46 -22.10
C ALA A 211 -5.58 -5.59 -23.12
N ASP A 212 -4.72 -4.58 -23.23
CA ASP A 212 -3.51 -4.61 -24.07
C ASP A 212 -2.25 -5.11 -23.34
N GLY A 213 -2.34 -5.34 -22.03
CA GLY A 213 -1.26 -5.82 -21.16
C GLY A 213 -0.43 -4.72 -20.50
N ILE A 214 -0.69 -3.44 -20.79
CA ILE A 214 0.02 -2.30 -20.20
C ILE A 214 -0.98 -1.48 -19.38
N PRO A 215 -0.72 -1.23 -18.08
CA PRO A 215 -1.66 -0.46 -17.27
C PRO A 215 -1.73 1.02 -17.67
N GLU A 216 -2.96 1.52 -17.80
CA GLU A 216 -3.24 2.95 -17.79
C GLU A 216 -3.21 3.53 -16.37
N ILE A 217 -2.96 4.85 -16.31
CA ILE A 217 -2.96 5.61 -15.07
C ILE A 217 -4.12 6.60 -15.06
N LEU A 218 -4.92 6.55 -14.01
CA LEU A 218 -6.03 7.47 -13.76
C LEU A 218 -5.68 8.47 -12.67
N ALA A 219 -5.93 9.74 -12.93
CA ALA A 219 -5.75 10.83 -11.98
C ALA A 219 -6.89 11.86 -12.10
N PHE A 220 -6.87 12.86 -11.22
CA PHE A 220 -7.77 14.01 -11.33
C PHE A 220 -7.07 15.20 -11.97
N GLU A 221 -7.75 15.87 -12.90
CA GLU A 221 -7.41 17.20 -13.37
C GLU A 221 -8.32 18.23 -12.68
N ARG A 222 -7.77 19.37 -12.27
CA ARG A 222 -8.54 20.52 -11.76
C ARG A 222 -8.72 21.59 -12.82
N SER A 223 -9.90 22.22 -12.81
CA SER A 223 -10.22 23.34 -13.71
C SER A 223 -9.24 24.49 -13.52
N GLU A 224 -8.87 25.15 -14.63
CA GLU A 224 -7.85 26.21 -14.65
C GLU A 224 -8.17 27.43 -13.76
N GLU A 225 -9.41 27.55 -13.24
CA GLU A 225 -9.79 28.73 -12.45
C GLU A 225 -9.07 28.88 -11.12
N VAL A 226 -8.48 27.82 -10.52
CA VAL A 226 -7.21 27.86 -9.76
C VAL A 226 -6.64 26.44 -9.60
N LEU A 227 -5.51 26.14 -10.26
CA LEU A 227 -4.73 24.92 -9.99
C LEU A 227 -4.42 24.84 -8.50
N GLY A 228 -4.96 23.82 -7.85
CA GLY A 228 -4.76 23.63 -6.43
C GLY A 228 -5.68 24.40 -5.50
N GLN A 229 -6.88 24.83 -5.91
CA GLN A 229 -7.96 25.20 -4.96
C GLN A 229 -9.13 24.22 -5.05
N VAL A 230 -9.91 24.16 -3.97
CA VAL A 230 -11.28 23.61 -3.99
C VAL A 230 -12.01 24.16 -5.22
N GLY A 231 -12.57 23.28 -6.03
CA GLY A 231 -13.10 23.65 -7.33
C GLY A 231 -13.57 22.45 -8.13
N GLU A 232 -13.87 22.68 -9.41
CA GLU A 232 -14.24 21.59 -10.30
C GLU A 232 -13.02 20.74 -10.65
N ARG A 233 -13.18 19.42 -10.55
CA ARG A 233 -12.24 18.40 -11.01
C ARG A 233 -12.93 17.41 -11.94
N ARG A 234 -12.13 16.67 -12.70
CA ARG A 234 -12.57 15.59 -13.58
C ARG A 234 -11.50 14.51 -13.67
N VAL A 235 -11.86 13.32 -14.14
CA VAL A 235 -10.90 12.21 -14.33
C VAL A 235 -10.15 12.39 -15.65
N ILE A 236 -8.85 12.13 -15.63
CA ILE A 236 -7.94 12.06 -16.76
C ILE A 236 -7.25 10.70 -16.76
N ALA A 237 -7.06 10.12 -17.94
CA ALA A 237 -6.31 8.87 -18.14
C ALA A 237 -5.05 9.12 -18.95
N PHE A 238 -4.01 8.38 -18.62
CA PHE A 238 -2.73 8.41 -19.29
C PHE A 238 -2.31 7.00 -19.71
N ASP A 239 -1.66 6.93 -20.86
CA ASP A 239 -0.89 5.75 -21.26
C ASP A 239 0.42 5.69 -20.45
N ALA A 240 1.06 4.53 -20.38
CA ALA A 240 2.31 4.32 -19.63
C ALA A 240 3.47 5.24 -20.09
N ASP A 241 3.42 5.72 -21.34
CA ASP A 241 4.42 6.65 -21.90
C ASP A 241 4.23 8.11 -21.45
N GLY A 242 3.22 8.38 -20.61
CA GLY A 242 2.93 9.70 -20.05
C GLY A 242 2.02 10.58 -20.92
N SER A 243 1.60 10.08 -22.09
CA SER A 243 0.66 10.80 -22.94
C SER A 243 -0.77 10.71 -22.42
N VAL A 244 -1.54 11.77 -22.63
CA VAL A 244 -2.97 11.80 -22.24
C VAL A 244 -3.74 10.93 -23.21
N ARG A 245 -4.30 9.84 -22.69
CA ARG A 245 -5.14 8.91 -23.44
C ARG A 245 -6.52 9.50 -23.69
N TRP A 246 -7.18 9.93 -22.62
CA TRP A 246 -8.47 10.62 -22.67
C TRP A 246 -8.67 11.51 -21.45
N VAL A 247 -9.62 12.44 -21.57
CA VAL A 247 -10.07 13.27 -20.44
C VAL A 247 -11.58 13.27 -20.41
N SER A 248 -12.17 12.95 -19.25
CA SER A 248 -13.63 12.88 -19.11
C SER A 248 -14.29 14.25 -19.35
N ASP A 249 -15.54 14.26 -19.79
CA ASP A 249 -16.33 15.49 -19.93
C ASP A 249 -16.99 15.92 -18.60
N THR A 250 -16.90 15.08 -17.57
CA THR A 250 -17.62 15.22 -16.30
C THR A 250 -16.84 16.10 -15.32
N TRP A 251 -17.16 17.38 -15.29
CA TRP A 251 -16.69 18.30 -14.25
C TRP A 251 -17.59 18.24 -13.02
N VAL A 252 -16.99 18.00 -11.85
CA VAL A 252 -17.71 18.01 -10.56
C VAL A 252 -16.95 18.82 -9.53
N TRP A 253 -17.69 19.58 -8.73
CA TRP A 253 -17.12 20.32 -7.60
C TRP A 253 -16.56 19.36 -6.55
N SER A 254 -15.32 19.63 -6.10
CA SER A 254 -14.66 18.89 -5.03
C SER A 254 -13.78 19.80 -4.17
N ASP A 255 -13.88 19.62 -2.86
CA ASP A 255 -12.99 20.14 -1.83
C ASP A 255 -11.56 19.55 -1.94
N GLY A 256 -11.37 18.52 -2.78
CA GLY A 256 -10.07 17.87 -3.03
C GLY A 256 -9.84 16.68 -2.11
N GLY A 257 -8.66 16.09 -2.23
CA GLY A 257 -8.34 14.87 -1.51
C GLY A 257 -9.02 13.62 -2.10
N GLY A 258 -8.88 12.51 -1.37
CA GLY A 258 -9.54 11.24 -1.67
C GLY A 258 -8.69 10.35 -2.57
N ALA A 259 -9.35 9.44 -3.29
CA ALA A 259 -8.68 8.54 -4.22
C ALA A 259 -9.63 8.12 -5.33
N LEU A 260 -9.04 7.66 -6.45
CA LEU A 260 -9.73 6.84 -7.43
C LEU A 260 -9.67 5.36 -7.01
N ALA A 261 -10.64 4.59 -7.47
CA ALA A 261 -10.61 3.14 -7.45
C ALA A 261 -11.12 2.59 -8.79
N ILE A 262 -10.79 1.33 -9.08
CA ILE A 262 -11.14 0.64 -10.31
C ILE A 262 -11.67 -0.74 -9.93
N ALA A 263 -12.81 -1.13 -10.51
CA ALA A 263 -13.39 -2.46 -10.36
C ALA A 263 -14.39 -2.72 -11.51
N ASP A 264 -14.53 -3.97 -11.94
CA ASP A 264 -15.63 -4.41 -12.81
C ASP A 264 -16.86 -4.64 -11.92
N LEU A 265 -17.82 -3.70 -11.96
CA LEU A 265 -18.93 -3.69 -10.99
C LEU A 265 -20.04 -4.66 -11.37
N ASP A 266 -20.23 -4.93 -12.66
CA ASP A 266 -21.32 -5.79 -13.16
C ASP A 266 -20.83 -7.08 -13.84
N ALA A 267 -19.53 -7.37 -13.71
CA ALA A 267 -18.85 -8.57 -14.18
C ALA A 267 -18.97 -8.77 -15.70
N ASP A 268 -18.92 -7.67 -16.48
CA ASP A 268 -19.07 -7.69 -17.93
C ASP A 268 -17.74 -7.77 -18.70
N GLY A 269 -16.61 -7.64 -18.00
CA GLY A 269 -15.26 -7.66 -18.54
C GLY A 269 -14.68 -6.28 -18.86
N SER A 270 -15.42 -5.20 -18.64
CA SER A 270 -14.97 -3.82 -18.76
C SER A 270 -14.99 -3.14 -17.39
N PRO A 271 -13.86 -2.70 -16.83
CA PRO A 271 -13.86 -2.09 -15.51
C PRO A 271 -14.52 -0.70 -15.49
N GLU A 272 -15.18 -0.40 -14.38
CA GLU A 272 -15.62 0.94 -14.02
C GLU A 272 -14.57 1.70 -13.22
N ILE A 273 -14.60 3.02 -13.40
CA ILE A 273 -13.76 3.97 -12.69
C ILE A 273 -14.61 4.65 -11.62
N LEU A 274 -14.21 4.49 -10.37
CA LEU A 274 -14.89 5.05 -9.21
C LEU A 274 -14.18 6.34 -8.78
N ALA A 275 -14.75 7.48 -9.14
CA ALA A 275 -14.45 8.75 -8.49
C ALA A 275 -15.42 8.97 -7.32
N PRO A 276 -15.02 9.64 -6.23
CA PRO A 276 -15.92 9.88 -5.11
C PRO A 276 -17.26 10.52 -5.49
N GLU A 277 -17.26 11.32 -6.55
CA GLU A 277 -18.43 12.05 -7.00
C GLU A 277 -19.26 11.36 -8.08
N HIS A 278 -18.74 10.32 -8.75
CA HIS A 278 -19.38 9.69 -9.90
C HIS A 278 -18.66 8.42 -10.34
N VAL A 279 -19.34 7.60 -11.15
CA VAL A 279 -18.77 6.41 -11.78
C VAL A 279 -18.71 6.61 -13.30
N LEU A 280 -17.55 6.28 -13.88
CA LEU A 280 -17.30 6.32 -15.32
C LEU A 280 -17.05 4.90 -15.85
N SER A 281 -17.26 4.71 -17.16
CA SER A 281 -16.73 3.55 -17.88
C SER A 281 -15.19 3.64 -18.01
N ALA A 282 -14.55 2.55 -18.43
CA ALA A 282 -13.12 2.52 -18.80
C ALA A 282 -12.70 3.65 -19.77
N ASP A 283 -13.57 4.03 -20.71
CA ASP A 283 -13.33 5.14 -21.67
C ASP A 283 -13.65 6.55 -21.12
N GLY A 284 -13.93 6.70 -19.83
CA GLY A 284 -14.22 7.98 -19.19
C GLY A 284 -15.62 8.54 -19.44
N VAL A 285 -16.58 7.73 -19.89
CA VAL A 285 -17.97 8.12 -20.09
C VAL A 285 -18.73 8.02 -18.78
N LEU A 286 -19.50 9.07 -18.42
CA LEU A 286 -20.34 9.05 -17.23
C LEU A 286 -21.42 7.97 -17.30
N LEU A 287 -21.38 7.05 -16.34
CA LEU A 287 -22.42 6.03 -16.16
C LEU A 287 -23.49 6.55 -15.21
N TRP A 288 -23.09 6.94 -13.99
CA TRP A 288 -23.99 7.47 -12.99
C TRP A 288 -23.25 8.31 -11.94
N ALA A 289 -24.02 9.05 -11.14
CA ALA A 289 -23.48 9.85 -10.04
C ALA A 289 -24.45 9.85 -8.84
N PRO A 290 -23.95 9.78 -7.60
CA PRO A 290 -24.73 10.06 -6.41
C PRO A 290 -25.46 11.41 -6.48
N LEU A 291 -26.67 11.48 -5.92
CA LEU A 291 -27.40 12.74 -5.81
C LEU A 291 -26.75 13.76 -4.86
N ASP A 292 -26.02 13.26 -3.87
CA ASP A 292 -25.33 14.03 -2.83
C ASP A 292 -23.94 13.39 -2.60
N PRO A 293 -22.98 13.64 -3.50
CA PRO A 293 -21.66 13.04 -3.42
C PRO A 293 -20.83 13.60 -2.26
N PRO A 294 -19.87 12.83 -1.72
CA PRO A 294 -18.88 13.34 -0.79
C PRO A 294 -18.13 14.55 -1.36
N PRO A 295 -17.99 15.64 -0.60
CA PRO A 295 -17.39 16.85 -1.12
C PRO A 295 -15.87 16.76 -1.24
N GLY A 296 -15.19 15.83 -0.57
CA GLY A 296 -13.74 15.66 -0.64
C GLY A 296 -13.25 14.56 0.31
N ASP A 297 -11.96 14.21 0.20
CA ASP A 297 -11.27 13.22 1.06
C ASP A 297 -11.95 11.84 1.16
N SER A 298 -12.78 11.51 0.18
CA SER A 298 -13.50 10.25 0.14
C SER A 298 -12.72 9.23 -0.71
N VAL A 299 -12.75 7.99 -0.25
CA VAL A 299 -12.07 6.86 -0.86
C VAL A 299 -13.14 5.83 -1.20
N PRO A 300 -13.46 5.62 -2.47
CA PRO A 300 -14.44 4.62 -2.87
C PRO A 300 -13.96 3.21 -2.59
N ILE A 301 -14.91 2.31 -2.38
CA ILE A 301 -14.70 0.87 -2.21
C ILE A 301 -15.75 0.18 -3.08
N ALA A 302 -15.34 -0.85 -3.80
CA ALA A 302 -16.23 -1.81 -4.45
C ALA A 302 -16.09 -3.15 -3.71
N ALA A 303 -17.20 -3.81 -3.41
CA ALA A 303 -17.23 -5.14 -2.78
C ALA A 303 -18.60 -5.80 -3.03
N ASP A 304 -18.62 -7.10 -3.27
CA ASP A 304 -19.85 -7.91 -3.34
C ASP A 304 -20.39 -8.12 -1.91
N LEU A 305 -21.30 -7.25 -1.44
CA LEU A 305 -21.78 -7.28 -0.06
C LEU A 305 -22.85 -8.36 0.14
N ASP A 306 -23.59 -8.72 -0.89
CA ASP A 306 -24.67 -9.71 -0.80
C ASP A 306 -24.38 -11.04 -1.53
N LEU A 307 -23.16 -11.21 -2.02
CA LEU A 307 -22.62 -12.40 -2.66
C LEU A 307 -23.40 -12.82 -3.92
N ASP A 308 -23.87 -11.83 -4.69
CA ASP A 308 -24.65 -12.06 -5.91
C ASP A 308 -23.80 -12.07 -7.21
N GLY A 309 -22.51 -11.76 -7.10
CA GLY A 309 -21.55 -11.71 -8.19
C GLY A 309 -21.40 -10.34 -8.84
N THR A 310 -22.15 -9.33 -8.39
CA THR A 310 -21.94 -7.91 -8.72
C THR A 310 -21.39 -7.15 -7.52
N LEU A 311 -20.72 -6.02 -7.77
CA LEU A 311 -20.09 -5.26 -6.69
C LEU A 311 -20.95 -4.06 -6.30
N GLU A 312 -21.26 -3.95 -5.01
CA GLU A 312 -21.75 -2.70 -4.43
C GLU A 312 -20.63 -1.67 -4.31
N VAL A 313 -21.02 -0.40 -4.43
CA VAL A 313 -20.13 0.74 -4.31
C VAL A 313 -20.41 1.51 -3.03
N LEU A 314 -19.37 1.72 -2.23
CA LEU A 314 -19.41 2.54 -1.02
C LEU A 314 -18.77 3.90 -1.28
N PHE A 315 -19.57 4.96 -1.19
CA PHE A 315 -19.11 6.35 -1.15
C PHE A 315 -19.38 6.94 0.23
N GLY A 316 -18.34 7.01 1.06
CA GLY A 316 -18.48 7.44 2.46
C GLY A 316 -19.39 6.50 3.24
N ARG A 317 -20.62 6.94 3.55
CA ARG A 317 -21.63 6.14 4.26
C ARG A 317 -22.79 5.67 3.38
N SER A 318 -22.78 5.97 2.09
CA SER A 318 -23.85 5.58 1.17
C SER A 318 -23.38 4.36 0.36
N VAL A 319 -24.25 3.35 0.27
CA VAL A 319 -24.02 2.11 -0.48
C VAL A 319 -24.95 2.09 -1.70
N TYR A 320 -24.39 1.80 -2.86
CA TYR A 320 -25.09 1.76 -4.14
C TYR A 320 -24.87 0.40 -4.80
N ALA A 321 -25.86 -0.08 -5.54
CA ALA A 321 -25.66 -1.18 -6.49
C ALA A 321 -24.78 -0.72 -7.66
N ALA A 322 -24.27 -1.66 -8.46
CA ALA A 322 -23.46 -1.40 -9.66
C ALA A 322 -24.09 -0.38 -10.62
N ASP A 323 -25.43 -0.36 -10.74
CA ASP A 323 -26.17 0.55 -11.62
C ASP A 323 -26.40 1.97 -11.05
N GLY A 324 -25.89 2.24 -9.85
CA GLY A 324 -26.04 3.51 -9.14
C GLY A 324 -27.32 3.66 -8.33
N THR A 325 -28.12 2.60 -8.20
CA THR A 325 -29.26 2.58 -7.27
C THR A 325 -28.78 2.63 -5.83
N GLU A 326 -29.12 3.69 -5.08
CA GLU A 326 -28.81 3.78 -3.65
C GLU A 326 -29.57 2.68 -2.88
N LEU A 327 -28.85 1.78 -2.23
CA LEU A 327 -29.40 0.66 -1.47
C LEU A 327 -29.72 1.10 -0.04
N PHE A 328 -28.72 1.64 0.66
CA PHE A 328 -28.86 2.12 2.03
C PHE A 328 -27.75 3.12 2.41
N GLU A 329 -27.99 3.85 3.50
CA GLU A 329 -26.98 4.63 4.20
C GLU A 329 -26.61 3.91 5.49
N LEU A 330 -25.32 3.77 5.80
CA LEU A 330 -24.85 3.23 7.07
C LEU A 330 -25.48 4.02 8.23
N PRO A 331 -26.07 3.37 9.25
CA PRO A 331 -26.99 3.97 10.23
C PRO A 331 -26.28 4.79 11.31
N LEU A 332 -25.44 5.74 10.90
CA LEU A 332 -24.62 6.59 11.77
C LEU A 332 -25.19 8.00 11.87
N PRO A 333 -25.04 8.67 13.04
CA PRO A 333 -25.47 10.05 13.17
C PRO A 333 -24.54 11.02 12.43
N GLY A 334 -25.10 12.05 11.79
CA GLY A 334 -24.34 13.18 11.25
C GLY A 334 -24.36 13.27 9.72
N ASN A 335 -23.31 13.87 9.15
CA ASN A 335 -23.17 14.04 7.70
C ASN A 335 -22.77 12.70 7.04
N LYS A 336 -23.48 12.28 5.98
CA LYS A 336 -23.25 11.01 5.27
C LYS A 336 -21.96 10.97 4.46
N ASN A 337 -21.40 12.14 4.21
CA ASN A 337 -20.16 12.32 3.47
C ASN A 337 -18.91 12.28 4.34
N LEU A 338 -19.01 11.80 5.58
CA LEU A 338 -17.89 11.68 6.51
C LEU A 338 -17.67 10.22 6.91
N GLY A 339 -16.43 9.90 7.21
CA GLY A 339 -16.00 8.58 7.60
C GLY A 339 -15.27 7.87 6.46
N VAL A 340 -14.39 6.95 6.83
CA VAL A 340 -13.69 6.09 5.89
C VAL A 340 -13.96 4.65 6.27
N ALA A 341 -14.44 3.88 5.31
CA ALA A 341 -14.81 2.48 5.49
C ALA A 341 -13.66 1.53 5.13
N ALA A 342 -13.82 0.28 5.55
CA ALA A 342 -13.07 -0.89 5.14
C ALA A 342 -13.99 -2.12 5.27
N VAL A 343 -13.75 -3.14 4.47
CA VAL A 343 -14.59 -4.34 4.39
C VAL A 343 -13.77 -5.55 4.81
N ALA A 344 -14.32 -6.39 5.66
CA ALA A 344 -13.72 -7.63 6.16
C ALA A 344 -14.80 -8.50 6.81
N ASN A 345 -14.50 -9.76 7.11
CA ASN A 345 -15.39 -10.62 7.88
C ASN A 345 -14.93 -10.69 9.34
N PHE A 346 -15.82 -10.37 10.28
CA PHE A 346 -15.54 -10.38 11.73
C PHE A 346 -16.35 -11.43 12.49
N ASP A 347 -17.11 -12.29 11.80
CA ASP A 347 -17.76 -13.44 12.41
C ASP A 347 -17.68 -14.72 11.56
N ASP A 348 -18.59 -15.66 11.82
CA ASP A 348 -18.53 -17.02 11.27
C ASP A 348 -19.40 -17.19 10.01
N ASP A 349 -20.14 -16.16 9.57
CA ASP A 349 -20.95 -16.24 8.36
C ASP A 349 -20.16 -15.86 7.09
N GLU A 350 -20.78 -15.99 5.92
CA GLU A 350 -20.10 -15.77 4.64
C GLU A 350 -20.07 -14.29 4.21
N TYR A 351 -20.95 -13.48 4.77
CA TYR A 351 -21.10 -12.08 4.40
C TYR A 351 -20.04 -11.23 5.09
N PRO A 352 -19.62 -10.13 4.46
CA PRO A 352 -18.69 -9.22 5.09
C PRO A 352 -19.39 -8.29 6.09
N GLU A 353 -18.60 -7.73 6.99
CA GLU A 353 -18.94 -6.50 7.68
C GLU A 353 -18.26 -5.29 7.06
N ILE A 354 -18.93 -4.16 7.24
CA ILE A 354 -18.39 -2.84 6.94
C ILE A 354 -17.90 -2.24 8.25
N TYR A 355 -16.58 -2.17 8.41
CA TYR A 355 -15.98 -1.32 9.42
C TYR A 355 -15.95 0.13 8.93
N ILE A 356 -16.29 1.08 9.80
CA ILE A 356 -16.17 2.50 9.47
C ILE A 356 -15.65 3.32 10.64
N GLN A 357 -14.61 4.11 10.35
CA GLN A 357 -14.14 5.15 11.25
C GLN A 357 -14.76 6.50 10.88
N ALA A 358 -15.58 7.06 11.77
CA ALA A 358 -16.12 8.41 11.67
C ALA A 358 -15.85 9.19 12.98
N ALA A 359 -16.85 9.83 13.58
CA ALA A 359 -16.74 10.38 14.95
C ALA A 359 -16.55 9.27 16.00
N ARG A 360 -16.98 8.06 15.66
CA ARG A 360 -16.89 6.82 16.41
C ARG A 360 -16.53 5.70 15.44
N HIS A 361 -16.12 4.57 15.99
CA HIS A 361 -15.83 3.36 15.23
C HIS A 361 -17.05 2.45 15.29
N TYR A 362 -17.44 1.92 14.13
CA TYR A 362 -18.57 1.01 14.03
C TYR A 362 -18.23 -0.18 13.16
N VAL A 363 -18.88 -1.30 13.46
CA VAL A 363 -19.01 -2.46 12.59
C VAL A 363 -20.47 -2.56 12.21
N ILE A 364 -20.75 -2.67 10.92
CA ILE A 364 -22.09 -2.72 10.33
C ILE A 364 -22.18 -4.01 9.52
N GLU A 365 -23.32 -4.69 9.57
CA GLU A 365 -23.61 -5.86 8.74
C GLU A 365 -23.63 -5.48 7.25
N HIS A 366 -23.43 -6.45 6.38
CA HIS A 366 -23.48 -6.27 4.92
C HIS A 366 -24.79 -5.62 4.42
N ASP A 367 -25.91 -5.83 5.13
CA ASP A 367 -27.24 -5.30 4.79
C ASP A 367 -27.54 -3.92 5.41
N GLY A 368 -26.54 -3.29 6.04
CA GLY A 368 -26.65 -1.97 6.66
C GLY A 368 -27.19 -1.98 8.09
N GLN A 369 -27.46 -3.13 8.69
CA GLN A 369 -27.83 -3.20 10.11
C GLN A 369 -26.63 -2.91 11.02
N ALA A 370 -26.84 -2.12 12.08
CA ALA A 370 -25.77 -1.84 13.03
C ALA A 370 -25.39 -3.09 13.85
N LYS A 371 -24.11 -3.46 13.84
CA LYS A 371 -23.58 -4.63 14.57
C LYS A 371 -22.90 -4.23 15.89
N ILE A 372 -21.83 -3.45 15.82
CA ILE A 372 -20.99 -3.09 16.99
C ILE A 372 -20.67 -1.59 17.01
N ASP A 373 -20.76 -0.96 18.19
CA ASP A 373 -20.17 0.37 18.45
C ASP A 373 -18.86 0.18 19.22
N CYS A 374 -17.74 0.36 18.53
CA CYS A 374 -16.39 0.17 19.07
C CYS A 374 -15.85 1.40 19.81
N GLY A 375 -16.71 2.38 20.08
CA GLY A 375 -16.38 3.53 20.90
C GLY A 375 -15.87 4.75 20.11
N PRO A 376 -15.43 5.79 20.83
CA PRO A 376 -15.02 7.05 20.21
C PRO A 376 -13.70 6.93 19.44
N ALA A 377 -13.63 7.60 18.28
CA ALA A 377 -12.42 7.70 17.46
C ALA A 377 -11.47 8.82 17.89
N ALA A 378 -11.94 9.73 18.75
CA ALA A 378 -11.23 10.93 19.19
C ALA A 378 -10.72 11.78 18.00
N GLY A 379 -11.59 12.63 17.47
CA GLY A 379 -11.29 13.55 16.36
C GLY A 379 -12.55 14.28 15.87
N PRO A 380 -12.45 15.16 14.86
CA PRO A 380 -13.59 15.96 14.37
C PRO A 380 -14.63 15.17 13.57
N GLY A 381 -14.46 13.85 13.42
CA GLY A 381 -15.44 12.96 12.79
C GLY A 381 -15.30 12.75 11.28
N LYS A 382 -14.24 13.31 10.65
CA LYS A 382 -13.90 13.10 9.24
C LYS A 382 -13.63 11.63 8.88
N GLY A 383 -13.18 10.84 9.85
CA GLY A 383 -12.64 9.50 9.62
C GLY A 383 -11.19 9.54 9.19
N MET A 384 -10.49 8.42 9.36
CA MET A 384 -9.18 8.16 8.77
C MET A 384 -9.24 6.77 8.14
N PRO A 385 -8.46 6.50 7.08
CA PRO A 385 -8.30 5.16 6.55
C PRO A 385 -7.82 4.19 7.64
N VAL A 386 -8.31 2.96 7.57
CA VAL A 386 -7.98 1.88 8.49
C VAL A 386 -7.50 0.68 7.71
N SER A 387 -6.64 -0.11 8.35
CA SER A 387 -6.21 -1.41 7.83
C SER A 387 -6.87 -2.52 8.65
N ILE A 388 -7.14 -3.63 7.98
CA ILE A 388 -7.68 -4.83 8.59
C ILE A 388 -6.81 -6.01 8.14
N LEU A 389 -6.34 -6.84 9.06
CA LEU A 389 -5.56 -8.04 8.78
C LEU A 389 -5.54 -8.98 9.98
N ASP A 390 -5.21 -10.24 9.75
CA ASP A 390 -4.89 -11.19 10.82
C ASP A 390 -3.48 -10.90 11.37
N ILE A 391 -3.42 -10.36 12.59
CA ILE A 391 -2.15 -9.91 13.19
C ILE A 391 -1.44 -11.05 13.92
N ASP A 392 -2.19 -12.02 14.46
CA ASP A 392 -1.65 -13.07 15.32
C ASP A 392 -1.83 -14.50 14.78
N SER A 393 -2.22 -14.61 13.50
CA SER A 393 -2.47 -15.86 12.76
C SER A 393 -3.49 -16.78 13.42
N ASP A 394 -4.50 -16.22 14.08
CA ASP A 394 -5.61 -16.99 14.65
C ASP A 394 -6.74 -17.28 13.65
N GLY A 395 -6.63 -16.74 12.43
CA GLY A 395 -7.59 -16.85 11.34
C GLY A 395 -8.69 -15.80 11.38
N LYS A 396 -8.63 -14.82 12.29
CA LYS A 396 -9.58 -13.71 12.39
C LYS A 396 -8.92 -12.40 12.00
N ALA A 397 -9.75 -11.46 11.58
CA ALA A 397 -9.28 -10.14 11.22
C ALA A 397 -9.25 -9.20 12.44
N GLU A 398 -8.11 -8.54 12.63
CA GLU A 398 -7.94 -7.42 13.54
C GLU A 398 -8.04 -6.09 12.81
N ILE A 399 -8.49 -5.08 13.54
CA ILE A 399 -8.62 -3.70 13.09
C ILE A 399 -7.42 -2.90 13.58
N LEU A 400 -6.66 -2.33 12.64
CA LEU A 400 -5.64 -1.32 12.90
C LEU A 400 -6.21 0.08 12.65
N ALA A 401 -6.53 0.78 13.75
CA ALA A 401 -7.19 2.07 13.66
C ALA A 401 -6.65 3.12 14.63
N ARG A 402 -6.80 4.39 14.24
CA ARG A 402 -6.48 5.56 15.06
C ARG A 402 -7.57 5.83 16.09
N HIS A 403 -7.19 6.08 17.34
CA HIS A 403 -8.06 6.57 18.41
C HIS A 403 -7.46 7.85 19.01
N GLY A 404 -7.59 8.97 18.29
CA GLY A 404 -6.92 10.23 18.63
C GLY A 404 -5.41 10.07 18.53
N THR A 405 -4.68 10.33 19.62
CA THR A 405 -3.21 10.18 19.69
C THR A 405 -2.75 8.74 19.95
N TRP A 406 -3.59 7.76 19.65
CA TRP A 406 -3.28 6.34 19.81
C TRP A 406 -3.47 5.62 18.48
N LEU A 407 -2.59 4.69 18.18
CA LEU A 407 -2.82 3.60 17.24
C LEU A 407 -3.17 2.36 18.06
N ARG A 408 -4.19 1.61 17.63
CA ARG A 408 -4.64 0.40 18.31
C ARG A 408 -4.86 -0.72 17.30
N ALA A 409 -4.39 -1.91 17.67
CA ALA A 409 -4.93 -3.16 17.15
C ALA A 409 -6.09 -3.61 18.03
N SER A 410 -7.20 -4.00 17.43
CA SER A 410 -8.37 -4.52 18.14
C SER A 410 -8.96 -5.70 17.40
N THR A 411 -9.38 -6.72 18.13
CA THR A 411 -10.12 -7.88 17.63
C THR A 411 -11.59 -7.76 18.04
N ILE A 412 -12.45 -8.63 17.51
CA ILE A 412 -13.87 -8.71 17.89
C ILE A 412 -14.11 -10.01 18.66
N VAL A 413 -14.51 -9.85 19.93
CA VAL A 413 -14.83 -10.96 20.83
C VAL A 413 -16.18 -10.71 21.46
N ASP A 414 -17.07 -11.71 21.39
CA ASP A 414 -18.42 -11.65 21.96
C ASP A 414 -19.21 -10.38 21.58
N GLY A 415 -19.05 -9.93 20.32
CA GLY A 415 -19.72 -8.74 19.78
C GLY A 415 -19.21 -7.42 20.36
N GLN A 416 -17.96 -7.37 20.85
CA GLN A 416 -17.29 -6.16 21.33
C GLN A 416 -15.90 -6.03 20.71
N CYS A 417 -15.49 -4.80 20.42
CA CYS A 417 -14.10 -4.52 20.05
C CYS A 417 -13.21 -4.58 21.30
N GLU A 418 -12.28 -5.53 21.33
CA GLU A 418 -11.28 -5.68 22.38
C GLU A 418 -9.90 -5.25 21.88
N THR A 419 -9.22 -4.40 22.63
CA THR A 419 -7.88 -3.93 22.26
C THR A 419 -6.83 -5.00 22.59
N LEU A 420 -6.09 -5.43 21.57
CA LEU A 420 -4.93 -6.31 21.73
C LEU A 420 -3.73 -5.53 22.28
N TRP A 421 -3.39 -4.44 21.60
CA TRP A 421 -2.35 -3.50 22.03
C TRP A 421 -2.68 -2.08 21.59
N SER A 422 -2.06 -1.11 22.25
CA SER A 422 -2.21 0.29 21.90
C SER A 422 -0.93 1.08 22.16
N VAL A 423 -0.52 1.87 21.18
CA VAL A 423 0.67 2.70 21.26
C VAL A 423 0.29 4.16 21.08
N LYS A 424 0.97 5.03 21.82
CA LYS A 424 0.77 6.46 21.67
C LYS A 424 1.58 6.93 20.47
N VAL A 425 0.89 7.51 19.49
CA VAL A 425 1.49 8.15 18.31
C VAL A 425 1.30 9.66 18.47
N ASN A 426 2.39 10.41 18.45
CA ASN A 426 2.34 11.87 18.48
C ASN A 426 2.68 12.38 17.08
N ASN A 427 2.20 13.59 16.74
CA ASN A 427 2.45 14.26 15.46
C ASN A 427 1.67 13.62 14.28
N ASP A 428 0.41 14.01 14.14
CA ASP A 428 -0.59 13.24 13.41
C ASP A 428 -0.48 13.38 11.88
N SER A 429 -0.31 12.24 11.21
CA SER A 429 -0.75 12.04 9.81
C SER A 429 -2.16 11.42 9.79
N SER A 430 -2.81 11.43 8.62
CA SER A 430 -4.16 10.92 8.38
C SER A 430 -4.24 9.69 7.47
N GLY A 431 -3.12 9.08 7.09
CA GLY A 431 -3.07 7.78 6.40
C GLY A 431 -3.33 6.61 7.33
N ALA A 432 -3.64 5.45 6.75
CA ALA A 432 -3.73 4.17 7.47
C ALA A 432 -2.35 3.72 7.98
N ALA A 433 -2.37 2.85 8.99
CA ALA A 433 -1.27 1.91 9.18
C ALA A 433 -1.39 0.80 8.11
N THR A 434 -0.28 0.13 7.83
CA THR A 434 -0.24 -1.06 6.95
C THR A 434 0.43 -2.17 7.76
N GLY A 435 -0.12 -3.38 7.73
CA GLY A 435 0.47 -4.53 8.38
C GLY A 435 0.95 -5.57 7.38
N PHE A 436 1.97 -6.34 7.77
CA PHE A 436 2.58 -7.40 6.97
C PHE A 436 3.45 -8.27 7.87
N ASP A 437 3.43 -9.59 7.69
CA ASP A 437 4.34 -10.52 8.35
C ASP A 437 5.67 -10.53 7.60
N PHE A 438 6.58 -9.61 7.96
CA PHE A 438 7.85 -9.44 7.23
C PHE A 438 8.81 -10.62 7.41
N LEU A 439 8.61 -11.43 8.45
CA LEU A 439 9.49 -12.54 8.79
C LEU A 439 8.89 -13.91 8.44
N ALA A 440 7.66 -13.95 7.92
CA ALA A 440 6.88 -15.16 7.68
C ALA A 440 6.81 -16.06 8.92
N ASP A 441 6.72 -15.46 10.11
CA ASP A 441 6.75 -16.17 11.40
C ASP A 441 5.36 -16.45 11.98
N GLY A 442 4.30 -16.02 11.26
CA GLY A 442 2.91 -16.14 11.66
C GLY A 442 2.43 -14.97 12.52
N THR A 443 3.20 -13.89 12.66
CA THR A 443 2.73 -12.67 13.31
C THR A 443 3.00 -11.47 12.43
N ALA A 444 1.99 -10.64 12.20
CA ALA A 444 2.15 -9.46 11.36
C ALA A 444 2.74 -8.30 12.14
N GLU A 445 3.77 -7.67 11.58
CA GLU A 445 4.19 -6.36 12.01
C GLU A 445 3.22 -5.27 11.53
N THR A 446 3.22 -4.14 12.22
CA THR A 446 2.46 -2.95 11.83
C THR A 446 3.39 -1.79 11.51
N VAL A 447 3.33 -1.29 10.29
CA VAL A 447 3.99 -0.07 9.85
C VAL A 447 3.05 1.11 10.04
N PHE A 448 3.50 2.11 10.79
CA PHE A 448 2.77 3.36 10.95
C PHE A 448 3.69 4.55 10.76
N ALA A 449 3.21 5.50 9.98
CA ALA A 449 3.99 6.63 9.55
C ALA A 449 3.41 7.94 10.13
N ASP A 450 4.14 8.55 11.06
CA ASP A 450 3.84 9.87 11.64
C ASP A 450 4.59 10.99 10.87
N LEU A 451 4.50 12.26 11.26
CA LEU A 451 5.12 13.34 10.46
C LEU A 451 6.67 13.35 10.43
N GLU A 452 7.33 12.62 11.31
CA GLU A 452 8.79 12.65 11.49
C GLU A 452 9.45 11.25 11.47
N TRP A 453 8.65 10.21 11.71
CA TRP A 453 9.10 8.84 11.87
C TRP A 453 8.11 7.88 11.25
N VAL A 454 8.65 6.88 10.60
CA VAL A 454 7.96 5.62 10.36
C VAL A 454 8.40 4.66 11.45
N ARG A 455 7.44 4.02 12.10
CA ARG A 455 7.70 2.98 13.11
C ARG A 455 7.12 1.68 12.63
N ILE A 456 7.89 0.62 12.85
CA ILE A 456 7.44 -0.75 12.68
C ILE A 456 7.26 -1.32 14.08
N TYR A 457 6.04 -1.77 14.35
CA TYR A 457 5.65 -2.37 15.62
C TYR A 457 5.53 -3.88 15.45
N GLY A 458 6.04 -4.65 16.39
CA GLY A 458 5.77 -6.09 16.45
C GLY A 458 4.33 -6.35 16.88
N ALA A 459 3.93 -7.62 16.90
CA ALA A 459 2.56 -8.04 17.19
C ALA A 459 2.03 -7.67 18.59
N GLN A 460 2.87 -7.22 19.53
CA GLN A 460 2.45 -6.71 20.84
C GLN A 460 2.50 -5.17 20.95
N GLY A 461 2.78 -4.47 19.85
CA GLY A 461 2.86 -3.01 19.79
C GLY A 461 4.19 -2.44 20.28
N ASP A 462 5.22 -3.24 20.48
CA ASP A 462 6.57 -2.74 20.74
C ASP A 462 7.22 -2.25 19.44
N ALA A 463 7.84 -1.07 19.48
CA ALA A 463 8.54 -0.54 18.32
C ALA A 463 9.87 -1.28 18.13
N ILE A 464 9.96 -2.05 17.04
CA ILE A 464 11.11 -2.89 16.71
C ILE A 464 12.04 -2.24 15.67
N ALA A 465 11.52 -1.30 14.88
CA ALA A 465 12.34 -0.45 14.01
C ALA A 465 11.74 0.94 13.83
N GLN A 466 12.57 1.87 13.37
CA GLN A 466 12.14 3.21 12.99
C GLN A 466 12.98 3.77 11.85
N ILE A 467 12.33 4.46 10.92
CA ILE A 467 12.95 5.16 9.80
C ILE A 467 12.60 6.64 9.93
N GLN A 468 13.59 7.52 9.79
CA GLN A 468 13.35 8.95 9.85
C GLN A 468 12.71 9.42 8.54
N ARG A 469 11.68 10.27 8.64
CA ARG A 469 11.11 10.97 7.50
C ARG A 469 10.74 12.41 7.85
N ARG A 470 10.31 13.19 6.87
CA ARG A 470 9.65 14.48 7.09
C ARG A 470 8.39 14.51 6.24
N ALA A 471 7.27 14.88 6.85
CA ALA A 471 6.00 14.95 6.16
C ALA A 471 5.11 16.03 6.77
N ARG A 472 4.12 16.47 5.99
CA ARG A 472 2.92 17.15 6.50
C ARG A 472 1.78 16.14 6.64
N PRO A 473 0.72 16.47 7.40
CA PRO A 473 -0.44 15.59 7.52
C PRO A 473 -1.01 15.28 6.13
N SER A 474 -1.12 13.99 5.82
CA SER A 474 -1.56 13.52 4.52
C SER A 474 -2.33 12.20 4.65
N ALA A 475 -3.01 11.78 3.59
CA ALA A 475 -3.73 10.49 3.56
C ALA A 475 -2.85 9.34 3.05
N ALA A 476 -1.55 9.57 2.83
CA ALA A 476 -0.66 8.56 2.27
C ALA A 476 -0.43 7.38 3.23
N ASN A 477 -0.67 6.18 2.73
CA ASN A 477 -0.40 4.93 3.42
C ASN A 477 1.05 4.48 3.13
N PRO A 478 1.74 3.81 4.07
CA PRO A 478 2.87 2.95 3.72
C PRO A 478 2.43 1.87 2.72
N VAL A 479 3.26 1.60 1.72
CA VAL A 479 3.00 0.55 0.72
C VAL A 479 4.03 -0.56 0.88
N ILE A 480 3.56 -1.80 0.80
CA ILE A 480 4.40 -2.99 0.85
C ILE A 480 4.12 -3.80 -0.42
N ALA A 481 5.13 -3.98 -1.24
CA ALA A 481 5.08 -4.72 -2.50
C ALA A 481 6.46 -5.28 -2.81
N ASP A 482 6.53 -6.35 -3.57
CA ASP A 482 7.75 -6.79 -4.23
C ASP A 482 7.97 -5.83 -5.39
N ALA A 483 8.78 -4.80 -5.14
CA ALA A 483 8.91 -3.65 -6.03
C ALA A 483 10.05 -3.86 -7.03
N ASP A 484 11.05 -4.66 -6.71
CA ASP A 484 12.18 -4.95 -7.59
C ASP A 484 12.14 -6.33 -8.27
N ASN A 485 11.08 -7.10 -8.02
CA ASN A 485 10.80 -8.42 -8.61
C ASN A 485 11.82 -9.50 -8.22
N ASP A 486 12.43 -9.39 -7.05
CA ASP A 486 13.32 -10.42 -6.50
C ASP A 486 12.58 -11.46 -5.63
N GLY A 487 11.29 -11.21 -5.36
CA GLY A 487 10.41 -12.06 -4.56
C GLY A 487 10.46 -11.78 -3.06
N ALA A 488 11.24 -10.81 -2.59
CA ALA A 488 11.15 -10.22 -1.27
C ALA A 488 10.19 -9.01 -1.29
N ALA A 489 9.86 -8.48 -0.13
CA ALA A 489 8.96 -7.32 -0.02
C ALA A 489 9.73 -6.04 0.31
N GLU A 490 9.41 -4.95 -0.36
CA GLU A 490 9.92 -3.63 -0.07
C GLU A 490 8.86 -2.78 0.63
N LEU A 491 9.30 -1.94 1.55
CA LEU A 491 8.49 -0.91 2.18
C LEU A 491 8.74 0.45 1.50
N ILE A 492 7.71 0.98 0.86
CA ILE A 492 7.72 2.27 0.18
C ILE A 492 7.01 3.31 1.03
N LEU A 493 7.73 4.39 1.32
CA LEU A 493 7.29 5.46 2.21
C LEU A 493 7.37 6.80 1.50
N VAL A 494 6.40 7.66 1.73
CA VAL A 494 6.42 9.03 1.19
C VAL A 494 6.72 10.07 2.26
N GLY A 495 7.34 11.17 1.80
CA GLY A 495 7.68 12.35 2.56
C GLY A 495 7.31 13.62 1.80
N SER A 496 7.29 14.74 2.52
CA SER A 496 6.87 16.03 2.00
C SER A 496 7.38 17.18 2.85
N GLU A 497 7.33 18.40 2.32
CA GLU A 497 7.68 19.59 3.08
C GLU A 497 6.75 19.77 4.29
N PRO A 498 7.31 19.83 5.51
CA PRO A 498 6.54 20.14 6.72
C PRO A 498 5.84 21.51 6.61
N ILE A 499 4.81 21.74 7.42
CA ILE A 499 4.08 23.03 7.44
C ILE A 499 5.01 24.20 7.76
N ASP A 500 5.99 24.00 8.66
CA ASP A 500 6.95 25.02 9.07
C ASP A 500 8.17 25.12 8.12
N GLY A 501 8.16 24.36 7.01
CA GLY A 501 9.25 24.19 6.07
C GLY A 501 10.37 23.26 6.58
N TYR A 502 11.32 22.92 5.70
CA TYR A 502 12.45 22.04 6.03
C TYR A 502 13.52 22.67 6.96
N GLY A 503 13.48 23.98 7.20
CA GLY A 503 14.60 24.71 7.82
C GLY A 503 15.84 24.78 6.91
N GLU A 504 16.98 25.26 7.42
CA GLU A 504 18.14 25.60 6.56
C GLU A 504 19.10 24.45 6.20
N LEU A 505 18.95 23.22 6.73
CA LEU A 505 20.02 22.20 6.65
C LEU A 505 19.58 20.72 6.58
N GLU A 506 18.32 20.38 6.29
CA GLU A 506 17.88 18.96 6.30
C GLU A 506 17.79 18.35 4.89
N GLU A 507 18.54 17.26 4.67
CA GLU A 507 18.29 16.31 3.59
C GLU A 507 16.87 15.74 3.75
N HIS A 508 16.05 15.87 2.72
CA HIS A 508 14.67 15.41 2.71
C HIS A 508 14.43 14.54 1.49
N ALA A 509 13.55 13.56 1.67
CA ALA A 509 13.16 12.63 0.62
C ALA A 509 11.65 12.71 0.46
N SER A 510 11.22 12.71 -0.81
CA SER A 510 9.81 12.59 -1.20
C SER A 510 9.39 11.13 -1.22
N VAL A 511 10.32 10.21 -1.52
CA VAL A 511 10.14 8.75 -1.46
C VAL A 511 11.34 8.12 -0.77
N ILE A 512 11.07 7.10 0.07
CA ILE A 512 12.07 6.28 0.75
C ILE A 512 11.66 4.83 0.51
N LEU A 513 12.50 4.05 -0.17
CA LEU A 513 12.35 2.61 -0.29
C LEU A 513 13.23 1.93 0.75
N VAL A 514 12.65 0.94 1.43
CA VAL A 514 13.26 0.23 2.55
C VAL A 514 13.13 -1.26 2.31
N HIS A 515 14.21 -1.98 2.52
CA HIS A 515 14.29 -3.43 2.45
C HIS A 515 15.00 -3.96 3.70
N ASN A 516 15.07 -5.27 3.89
CA ASN A 516 15.88 -5.82 4.97
C ASN A 516 17.36 -5.71 4.64
N ALA A 517 18.24 -5.65 5.64
CA ALA A 517 19.68 -5.57 5.41
C ALA A 517 20.27 -6.75 4.60
N ASP A 518 19.56 -7.87 4.52
CA ASP A 518 19.88 -9.06 3.74
C ASP A 518 18.91 -9.35 2.60
N ASP A 519 18.05 -8.37 2.28
CA ASP A 519 17.09 -8.35 1.16
C ASP A 519 16.08 -9.49 1.15
N ARG A 520 15.63 -9.91 2.33
CA ARG A 520 14.85 -11.15 2.47
C ARG A 520 13.65 -11.02 3.39
N PHE A 521 12.96 -9.88 3.32
CA PHE A 521 11.60 -9.82 3.85
C PHE A 521 10.70 -10.85 3.16
N ALA A 522 9.63 -11.24 3.83
CA ALA A 522 8.72 -12.28 3.34
C ALA A 522 8.19 -11.92 1.94
N PRO A 523 8.01 -12.90 1.06
CA PRO A 523 7.47 -12.66 -0.27
C PRO A 523 6.10 -12.01 -0.24
N THR A 524 5.81 -11.16 -1.23
CA THR A 524 4.55 -10.46 -1.37
C THR A 524 4.24 -10.20 -2.85
N ARG A 525 3.06 -9.63 -3.14
CA ARG A 525 2.66 -9.32 -4.52
C ARG A 525 3.39 -8.08 -5.05
N ARG A 526 3.54 -8.02 -6.38
CA ARG A 526 4.24 -6.96 -7.11
C ARG A 526 3.41 -5.73 -7.45
N ILE A 527 2.22 -5.64 -6.89
CA ILE A 527 1.25 -4.61 -7.27
C ILE A 527 0.63 -3.93 -6.04
N TRP A 528 0.44 -2.62 -6.16
CA TRP A 528 -0.43 -1.83 -5.30
C TRP A 528 -1.10 -0.76 -6.16
N ASN A 529 -2.31 -1.05 -6.64
CA ASN A 529 -2.88 -0.30 -7.76
C ASN A 529 -3.75 0.90 -7.36
N GLN A 530 -4.22 0.97 -6.11
CA GLN A 530 -5.13 2.02 -5.64
C GLN A 530 -5.06 2.25 -4.12
N HIS A 531 -5.69 3.32 -3.63
CA HIS A 531 -5.65 3.67 -2.21
C HIS A 531 -6.37 2.64 -1.32
N ALA A 532 -7.59 2.22 -1.69
CA ALA A 532 -8.37 1.17 -1.04
C ALA A 532 -8.04 -0.22 -1.62
N TYR A 533 -6.75 -0.51 -1.68
CA TYR A 533 -6.23 -1.79 -2.13
C TYR A 533 -6.73 -2.94 -1.25
N HIS A 534 -7.14 -4.02 -1.89
CA HIS A 534 -7.42 -5.31 -1.28
C HIS A 534 -7.11 -6.40 -2.32
N VAL A 535 -6.54 -7.51 -1.88
CA VAL A 535 -5.81 -8.45 -2.76
C VAL A 535 -6.61 -8.87 -4.00
N THR A 536 -7.90 -9.13 -3.86
CA THR A 536 -8.73 -9.64 -4.96
C THR A 536 -9.18 -8.57 -5.96
N ASN A 537 -8.89 -7.28 -5.73
CA ASN A 537 -9.37 -6.18 -6.58
C ASN A 537 -8.59 -6.03 -7.88
N ILE A 538 -7.39 -6.60 -7.94
CA ILE A 538 -6.46 -6.45 -9.05
C ILE A 538 -5.56 -7.68 -9.12
N ARG A 539 -5.19 -8.13 -10.32
CA ARG A 539 -4.17 -9.17 -10.54
C ARG A 539 -2.77 -8.53 -10.57
N GLU A 540 -1.71 -9.31 -10.40
CA GLU A 540 -0.34 -8.77 -10.42
C GLU A 540 0.04 -8.09 -11.74
N ASP A 541 -0.52 -8.53 -12.87
CA ASP A 541 -0.37 -7.94 -14.20
C ASP A 541 -1.28 -6.72 -14.43
N ALA A 542 -1.80 -6.12 -13.35
CA ALA A 542 -2.69 -4.96 -13.36
C ALA A 542 -4.04 -5.16 -14.09
N THR A 543 -4.38 -6.39 -14.48
CA THR A 543 -5.71 -6.68 -15.02
C THR A 543 -6.76 -6.71 -13.90
N VAL A 544 -7.93 -6.12 -14.17
CA VAL A 544 -9.07 -6.13 -13.25
C VAL A 544 -9.81 -7.47 -13.38
N PRO A 545 -10.01 -8.23 -12.29
CA PRO A 545 -10.81 -9.45 -12.34
C PRO A 545 -12.26 -9.14 -12.73
N VAL A 546 -12.78 -9.89 -13.71
CA VAL A 546 -14.20 -9.85 -14.10
C VAL A 546 -15.10 -10.28 -12.95
N GLU A 547 -14.71 -11.34 -12.24
CA GLU A 547 -15.37 -11.78 -11.01
C GLU A 547 -14.40 -11.61 -9.84
N GLN A 548 -14.56 -10.51 -9.10
CA GLN A 548 -13.78 -10.27 -7.89
C GLN A 548 -14.16 -11.29 -6.82
N GLN A 549 -13.20 -12.14 -6.43
CA GLN A 549 -13.42 -13.07 -5.32
C GLN A 549 -13.57 -12.28 -4.00
N PRO A 550 -14.47 -12.68 -3.09
CA PRO A 550 -14.59 -12.06 -1.77
C PRO A 550 -13.26 -12.12 -0.99
N HIS A 551 -12.58 -10.98 -0.81
CA HIS A 551 -11.25 -10.92 -0.15
C HIS A 551 -11.30 -11.21 1.36
N TRP A 552 -12.47 -11.56 1.90
CA TRP A 552 -12.64 -12.03 3.27
C TRP A 552 -12.84 -13.54 3.38
N GLN A 553 -13.02 -14.24 2.26
CA GLN A 553 -13.21 -15.69 2.22
C GLN A 553 -12.01 -16.45 1.65
N THR A 554 -11.02 -15.75 1.11
CA THR A 554 -9.83 -16.40 0.56
C THR A 554 -8.91 -16.91 1.67
N ALA A 555 -8.22 -18.03 1.45
CA ALA A 555 -7.37 -18.65 2.46
C ALA A 555 -6.21 -17.77 2.96
N THR A 556 -5.83 -16.76 2.17
CA THR A 556 -4.75 -15.81 2.47
C THR A 556 -5.24 -14.38 2.71
N SER A 557 -6.53 -14.09 2.52
CA SER A 557 -7.04 -12.74 2.76
C SER A 557 -8.40 -12.76 3.44
N ASN A 558 -8.36 -12.14 4.63
CA ASN A 558 -9.39 -11.34 5.28
C ASN A 558 -8.74 -10.00 5.63
N SER A 559 -8.26 -9.33 4.56
CA SER A 559 -7.30 -8.23 4.65
C SER A 559 -7.70 -7.05 3.77
N PHE A 560 -7.53 -5.83 4.30
CA PHE A 560 -7.88 -4.58 3.63
C PHE A 560 -6.80 -3.52 3.86
N ARG A 561 -6.30 -2.90 2.78
CA ARG A 561 -5.10 -2.03 2.74
C ARG A 561 -3.83 -2.71 3.24
N ASN A 562 -3.67 -4.00 2.95
CA ASN A 562 -2.40 -4.68 3.14
C ASN A 562 -2.17 -5.61 1.97
N ASN A 563 -0.89 -5.83 1.69
CA ASN A 563 -0.47 -6.89 0.81
C ASN A 563 -0.30 -8.20 1.61
N VAL A 564 -0.29 -9.32 0.92
CA VAL A 564 -0.22 -10.65 1.54
C VAL A 564 0.80 -11.52 0.79
N PRO A 565 1.30 -12.60 1.40
CA PRO A 565 2.11 -13.57 0.68
C PRO A 565 1.39 -14.07 -0.58
N PRO A 566 2.09 -14.26 -1.71
CA PRO A 566 1.48 -14.68 -2.96
C PRO A 566 0.81 -16.06 -2.80
N GLY A 567 -0.40 -16.20 -3.34
CA GLY A 567 -1.20 -17.42 -3.28
C GLY A 567 -0.80 -18.49 -4.31
N TYR A 568 0.20 -18.24 -5.17
CA TYR A 568 0.59 -19.18 -6.21
C TYR A 568 1.19 -20.47 -5.62
N THR A 569 0.62 -21.62 -5.99
CA THR A 569 1.06 -22.96 -5.56
C THR A 569 1.25 -23.88 -6.76
N GLY A 570 2.36 -23.71 -7.48
CA GLY A 570 2.70 -24.55 -8.61
C GLY A 570 4.21 -24.79 -8.74
N PRO A 571 4.65 -25.66 -9.68
CA PRO A 571 6.06 -25.98 -9.87
C PRO A 571 6.83 -24.92 -10.67
N LEU A 572 6.12 -23.96 -11.28
CA LEU A 572 6.74 -22.86 -12.02
C LEU A 572 7.37 -21.87 -11.06
N CYS A 573 8.44 -21.24 -11.51
CA CYS A 573 9.05 -20.05 -10.93
C CYS A 573 9.61 -19.20 -12.07
N GLN A 574 9.74 -17.90 -11.83
CA GLN A 574 10.26 -16.96 -12.82
C GLN A 574 11.79 -16.98 -12.88
N SER A 575 12.36 -16.64 -14.02
CA SER A 575 13.76 -16.25 -14.09
C SER A 575 13.98 -14.99 -13.26
N ALA A 576 15.16 -14.86 -12.65
CA ALA A 576 15.53 -13.62 -12.00
C ALA A 576 15.49 -12.44 -13.00
N PRO A 577 15.05 -11.25 -12.59
CA PRO A 577 15.04 -10.08 -13.45
C PRO A 577 16.45 -9.78 -13.98
N SER A 578 16.55 -9.34 -15.23
CA SER A 578 17.82 -8.96 -15.84
C SER A 578 18.25 -7.56 -15.39
N ASP A 579 19.50 -7.42 -14.93
CA ASP A 579 20.15 -6.15 -14.54
C ASP A 579 20.34 -5.14 -15.69
#